data_AF-A0A845R4N3-F1
#
_entry.id   AF-A0A845R4N3-F1
#
_cell.length_a   1.000
_cell.length_b   1.000
_cell.length_c   1.000
_cell.angle_alpha   90.00
_cell.angle_beta   90.00
_cell.angle_gamma   90.00
#
_symmetry.space_group_name_H-M   'P 1'
#
loop_
_entity.id
_entity.type
_entity.pdbx_description
1 polymer ?
#
loop_
_entity_poly.entity_id
_entity_poly.type
_entity_poly.pdbx_seq_one_letter_code
_entity_poly.pdbx_strand_id
1 'polypeptide(L)'
;MQKVIIIGSPGAGKSTFARRLRDKTGLPLYHLDLLWHKPDRTTVTREAFDTRIAELLKQDKWILDGNFPRTLEARLNACDTVFLLDLPLEVCLTSVASRVGQVREDMPWIETEFDPEFKQWIMEFPEKKLPQIHELLEKYQDSKRIVIFKSRTEADCFFNSQLC
;
A
#
# COMPACT_ATOMS: atom_id res chain seq x y z
N MET A 1 2.75 -7.64 -16.25
CA MET A 1 2.19 -7.21 -14.95
C MET A 1 0.68 -7.23 -15.05
N GLN A 2 0.02 -8.08 -14.26
CA GLN A 2 -1.43 -8.24 -14.22
C GLN A 2 -1.96 -8.18 -12.78
N LYS A 3 -1.21 -8.73 -11.81
CA LYS A 3 -1.57 -8.81 -10.39
C LYS A 3 -0.50 -8.12 -9.56
N VAL A 4 -0.82 -6.94 -9.01
CA VAL A 4 0.14 -6.01 -8.42
C VAL A 4 -0.16 -5.73 -6.97
N ILE A 5 0.86 -5.76 -6.12
CA ILE A 5 0.78 -5.28 -4.74
C ILE A 5 1.57 -3.99 -4.59
N ILE A 6 1.00 -3.03 -3.87
CA ILE A 6 1.67 -1.79 -3.46
C ILE A 6 1.65 -1.72 -1.94
N ILE A 7 2.83 -1.73 -1.32
CA ILE A 7 3.05 -1.78 0.13
C ILE A 7 4.05 -0.73 0.58
N GLY A 8 4.16 -0.52 1.89
CA GLY A 8 4.99 0.52 2.49
C GLY A 8 4.28 1.32 3.59
N SER A 9 5.02 2.22 4.21
CA SER A 9 4.56 3.01 5.36
C SER A 9 3.34 3.89 5.02
N PRO A 10 2.42 4.18 5.96
CA PRO A 10 1.46 5.26 5.77
C PRO A 10 2.17 6.58 5.46
N GLY A 11 1.61 7.40 4.57
CA GLY A 11 2.26 8.63 4.11
C GLY A 11 3.36 8.42 3.06
N ALA A 12 3.75 7.19 2.73
CA ALA A 12 4.77 6.93 1.69
C ALA A 12 4.30 7.25 0.26
N GLY A 13 3.02 7.54 0.03
CA GLY A 13 2.48 7.89 -1.30
C GLY A 13 1.93 6.71 -2.11
N LYS A 14 1.66 5.56 -1.45
CA LYS A 14 1.19 4.33 -2.10
C LYS A 14 -0.06 4.55 -2.96
N SER A 15 -1.11 5.14 -2.40
CA SER A 15 -2.37 5.35 -3.11
C SER A 15 -2.23 6.29 -4.31
N THR A 16 -1.31 7.27 -4.23
CA THR A 16 -0.95 8.12 -5.37
C THR A 16 -0.25 7.32 -6.47
N PHE A 17 0.73 6.48 -6.10
CA PHE A 17 1.38 5.57 -7.05
C PHE A 17 0.39 4.58 -7.66
N ALA A 18 -0.51 4.02 -6.85
CA ALA A 18 -1.53 3.05 -7.24
C ALA A 18 -2.52 3.62 -8.28
N ARG A 19 -3.01 4.85 -8.06
CA ARG A 19 -3.83 5.58 -9.04
C ARG A 19 -3.12 5.76 -10.36
N ARG A 20 -1.88 6.25 -10.33
CA ARG A 20 -1.11 6.47 -11.57
C ARG A 20 -0.86 5.16 -12.30
N LEU A 21 -0.59 4.09 -11.57
CA LEU A 21 -0.42 2.77 -12.14
C LEU A 21 -1.72 2.24 -12.77
N ARG A 22 -2.86 2.39 -12.08
CA ARG A 22 -4.20 2.11 -12.63
C ARG A 22 -4.42 2.87 -13.92
N ASP A 23 -4.23 4.17 -13.92
CA ASP A 23 -4.51 5.03 -15.08
C ASP A 23 -3.61 4.70 -16.28
N LYS A 24 -2.35 4.29 -16.03
CA LYS A 24 -1.42 3.87 -17.10
C LYS A 24 -1.68 2.46 -17.64
N THR A 25 -2.19 1.55 -16.82
CA THR A 25 -2.29 0.12 -17.16
C THR A 25 -3.71 -0.36 -17.45
N GLY A 26 -4.72 0.39 -17.00
CA GLY A 26 -6.12 -0.02 -17.03
C GLY A 26 -6.48 -1.14 -16.04
N LEU A 27 -5.57 -1.54 -15.14
CA LEU A 27 -5.83 -2.58 -14.15
C LEU A 27 -6.81 -2.09 -13.07
N PRO A 28 -7.75 -2.93 -12.59
CA PRO A 28 -8.66 -2.53 -11.53
C PRO A 28 -7.92 -2.34 -10.21
N LEU A 29 -8.18 -1.23 -9.52
CA LEU A 29 -7.53 -0.84 -8.27
C LEU A 29 -8.46 -1.06 -7.08
N TYR A 30 -7.95 -1.73 -6.06
CA TYR A 30 -8.64 -1.93 -4.79
C TYR A 30 -7.75 -1.44 -3.64
N HIS A 31 -8.26 -0.48 -2.87
CA HIS A 31 -7.63 0.00 -1.64
C HIS A 31 -8.06 -0.90 -0.47
N LEU A 32 -7.09 -1.50 0.22
CA LEU A 32 -7.37 -2.41 1.33
C LEU A 32 -8.02 -1.68 2.51
N ASP A 33 -7.70 -0.40 2.69
CA ASP A 33 -8.31 0.43 3.73
C ASP A 33 -9.83 0.54 3.54
N LEU A 34 -10.34 0.67 2.31
CA LEU A 34 -11.78 0.64 2.01
C LEU A 34 -12.44 -0.72 2.26
N LEU A 35 -11.66 -1.81 2.20
CA LEU A 35 -12.17 -3.16 2.47
C LEU A 35 -12.21 -3.46 3.98
N TRP A 36 -11.32 -2.83 4.75
CA TRP A 36 -11.16 -3.01 6.19
C TRP A 36 -12.03 -2.07 7.01
N HIS A 37 -12.05 -0.79 6.64
CA HIS A 37 -12.68 0.28 7.39
C HIS A 37 -14.12 0.54 6.93
N LYS A 38 -14.98 0.92 7.86
CA LYS A 38 -16.35 1.36 7.61
C LYS A 38 -16.47 2.89 7.77
N PRO A 39 -17.49 3.54 7.15
CA PRO A 39 -17.70 4.99 7.27
C PRO A 39 -17.92 5.48 8.70
N ASP A 40 -18.42 4.62 9.59
CA ASP A 40 -18.64 4.91 11.02
C ASP A 40 -17.34 4.82 11.86
N ARG A 41 -16.18 4.72 11.20
CA ARG A 41 -14.84 4.56 11.81
C ARG A 41 -14.61 3.23 12.53
N THR A 42 -15.53 2.28 12.41
CA THR A 42 -15.30 0.89 12.84
C THR A 42 -14.61 0.08 11.74
N THR A 43 -14.27 -1.17 12.04
CA THR A 43 -13.70 -2.11 11.08
C THR A 43 -14.66 -3.27 10.83
N VAL A 44 -14.46 -3.97 9.71
CA VAL A 44 -15.03 -5.31 9.54
C VAL A 44 -14.31 -6.33 10.43
N THR A 45 -14.85 -7.54 10.52
CA THR A 45 -14.14 -8.64 11.19
C THR A 45 -12.97 -9.12 10.34
N ARG A 46 -12.01 -9.81 10.96
CA ARG A 46 -10.83 -10.35 10.25
C ARG A 46 -11.26 -11.37 9.20
N GLU A 47 -12.24 -12.19 9.50
CA GLU A 47 -12.78 -13.24 8.62
C GLU A 47 -13.46 -12.61 7.40
N ALA A 48 -14.25 -11.56 7.61
CA ALA A 48 -14.90 -10.83 6.51
C ALA A 48 -13.87 -10.15 5.60
N PHE A 49 -12.82 -9.56 6.17
CA PHE A 49 -11.73 -8.98 5.39
C PHE A 49 -11.00 -10.04 4.57
N ASP A 50 -10.63 -11.16 5.19
CA ASP A 50 -9.89 -12.24 4.53
C ASP A 50 -10.70 -12.87 3.40
N THR A 51 -12.00 -13.06 3.60
CA THR A 51 -12.91 -13.56 2.57
C THR A 51 -12.91 -12.61 1.37
N ARG A 52 -13.01 -11.30 1.60
CA ARG A 52 -12.96 -10.30 0.50
C ARG A 52 -11.63 -10.35 -0.24
N ILE A 53 -10.51 -10.44 0.47
CA ILE A 53 -9.19 -10.58 -0.16
C ILE A 53 -9.12 -11.87 -0.99
N ALA A 54 -9.55 -13.00 -0.43
CA ALA A 54 -9.51 -14.28 -1.12
C ALA A 54 -10.30 -14.26 -2.45
N GLU A 55 -11.47 -13.60 -2.48
CA GLU A 55 -12.23 -13.43 -3.72
C GLU A 55 -11.51 -12.52 -4.74
N LEU A 56 -10.87 -11.43 -4.29
CA LEU A 56 -10.07 -10.57 -5.18
C LEU A 56 -8.88 -11.33 -5.78
N LEU A 57 -8.22 -12.19 -5.00
CA LEU A 57 -7.04 -12.94 -5.47
C LEU A 57 -7.37 -13.95 -6.58
N LYS A 58 -8.61 -14.43 -6.66
CA LYS A 58 -9.09 -15.30 -7.74
C LYS A 58 -9.19 -14.59 -9.09
N GLN A 59 -9.31 -13.27 -9.10
CA GLN A 59 -9.40 -12.50 -10.35
C GLN A 59 -8.06 -12.53 -11.10
N ASP A 60 -8.10 -12.42 -12.43
CA ASP A 60 -6.92 -12.45 -13.28
C ASP A 60 -6.09 -11.17 -13.25
N LYS A 61 -6.70 -10.03 -12.90
CA LYS A 61 -6.09 -8.70 -12.98
C LYS A 61 -6.50 -7.84 -11.80
N TRP A 62 -5.54 -7.21 -11.12
CA TRP A 62 -5.79 -6.28 -10.01
C TRP A 62 -4.54 -5.53 -9.58
N ILE A 63 -4.77 -4.39 -8.93
CA ILE A 63 -3.82 -3.68 -8.08
C ILE A 63 -4.40 -3.68 -6.66
N LEU A 64 -3.65 -4.18 -5.68
CA LEU A 64 -3.97 -4.10 -4.26
C LEU A 64 -3.06 -3.07 -3.59
N ASP A 65 -3.65 -1.97 -3.14
CA ASP A 65 -2.96 -0.92 -2.39
C ASP A 65 -3.28 -1.04 -0.90
N GLY A 66 -2.26 -1.34 -0.09
CA GLY A 66 -2.40 -1.34 1.36
C GLY A 66 -1.43 -2.26 2.08
N ASN A 67 -1.14 -1.91 3.33
CA ASN A 67 -0.11 -2.54 4.14
C ASN A 67 -0.68 -3.31 5.34
N PHE A 68 -1.28 -4.47 5.05
CA PHE A 68 -1.79 -5.41 6.05
C PHE A 68 -0.86 -6.64 6.12
N PRO A 69 0.03 -6.75 7.13
CA PRO A 69 1.00 -7.84 7.23
C PRO A 69 0.36 -9.22 7.26
N ARG A 70 -0.76 -9.35 7.97
CA ARG A 70 -1.49 -10.60 8.16
C ARG A 70 -1.93 -11.26 6.85
N THR A 71 -2.26 -10.47 5.83
CA THR A 71 -2.70 -10.97 4.51
C THR A 71 -1.61 -10.83 3.44
N LEU A 72 -0.42 -10.33 3.79
CA LEU A 72 0.63 -10.02 2.82
C LEU A 72 1.13 -11.27 2.09
N GLU A 73 1.41 -12.36 2.80
CA GLU A 73 1.94 -13.58 2.18
C GLU A 73 0.95 -14.23 1.20
N ALA A 74 -0.35 -14.25 1.53
CA ALA A 74 -1.38 -14.74 0.60
C ALA A 74 -1.44 -13.90 -0.68
N ARG A 75 -1.31 -12.57 -0.56
CA ARG A 75 -1.23 -11.67 -1.71
C ARG A 75 0.04 -11.93 -2.54
N LEU A 76 1.20 -12.08 -1.89
CA LEU A 76 2.49 -12.32 -2.57
C LEU A 76 2.45 -13.60 -3.42
N ASN A 77 1.87 -14.67 -2.88
CA ASN A 77 1.67 -15.91 -3.63
C ASN A 77 0.89 -15.69 -4.93
N ALA A 78 -0.17 -14.87 -4.89
CA ALA A 78 -1.06 -14.63 -6.01
C ALA A 78 -0.61 -13.53 -6.98
N CYS A 79 0.30 -12.63 -6.58
CA CYS A 79 0.76 -11.52 -7.42
C CYS A 79 1.85 -11.93 -8.42
N ASP A 80 2.13 -11.07 -9.40
CA ASP A 80 3.31 -11.16 -10.26
C ASP A 80 4.32 -10.02 -10.01
N THR A 81 3.85 -8.88 -9.50
CA THR A 81 4.67 -7.68 -9.29
C THR A 81 4.38 -7.05 -7.92
N VAL A 82 5.43 -6.59 -7.24
CA VAL A 82 5.37 -5.90 -5.96
C VAL A 82 6.11 -4.56 -6.04
N PHE A 83 5.47 -3.51 -5.56
CA PHE A 83 6.09 -2.22 -5.32
C PHE A 83 6.13 -1.94 -3.82
N LEU A 84 7.31 -1.75 -3.28
CA LEU A 84 7.52 -1.29 -1.91
C LEU A 84 7.94 0.19 -1.92
N LEU A 85 7.12 1.05 -1.33
CA LEU A 85 7.46 2.45 -1.08
C LEU A 85 8.08 2.55 0.31
N ASP A 86 9.40 2.48 0.34
CA ASP A 86 10.24 2.54 1.54
C ASP A 86 10.92 3.91 1.64
N LEU A 87 10.10 4.93 1.93
CA LEU A 87 10.52 6.31 2.03
C LEU A 87 10.95 6.68 3.46
N PRO A 88 11.79 7.71 3.63
CA PRO A 88 12.19 8.21 4.95
C PRO A 88 10.99 8.53 5.85
N LEU A 89 11.14 8.27 7.16
CA LEU A 89 10.10 8.44 8.17
C LEU A 89 9.54 9.87 8.18
N GLU A 90 10.41 10.86 8.08
CA GLU A 90 10.07 12.28 8.10
C GLU A 90 9.17 12.66 6.93
N VAL A 91 9.42 12.06 5.76
CA VAL A 91 8.59 12.25 4.56
C VAL A 91 7.20 11.65 4.79
N CYS A 92 7.14 10.46 5.38
CA CYS A 92 5.88 9.79 5.71
C CYS A 92 5.06 10.60 6.72
N LEU A 93 5.67 11.03 7.82
CA LEU A 93 5.02 11.85 8.86
C LEU A 93 4.52 13.18 8.32
N THR A 94 5.36 13.90 7.56
CA THR A 94 4.98 15.18 6.94
C THR A 94 3.81 14.99 5.98
N SER A 95 3.81 13.90 5.20
CA SER A 95 2.73 13.61 4.26
C SER A 95 1.40 13.29 4.93
N VAL A 96 1.42 12.64 6.10
CA VAL A 96 0.19 12.38 6.87
C VAL A 96 -0.30 13.66 7.53
N ALA A 97 0.59 14.47 8.12
CA ALA A 97 0.22 15.75 8.69
C ALA A 97 -0.39 16.70 7.64
N SER A 98 0.16 16.75 6.42
CA SER A 98 -0.30 17.66 5.37
C SER A 98 -1.66 17.30 4.77
N ARG A 99 -2.15 16.07 4.97
CA ARG A 99 -3.41 15.58 4.38
C ARG A 99 -4.58 15.52 5.36
N VAL A 100 -4.37 15.91 6.62
CA VAL A 100 -5.46 16.07 7.59
C VAL A 100 -6.51 17.04 7.03
N GLY A 101 -7.78 16.67 7.14
CA GLY A 101 -8.91 17.44 6.60
C GLY A 101 -9.18 17.24 5.11
N GLN A 102 -8.38 16.45 4.39
CA GLN A 102 -8.59 16.21 2.96
C GLN A 102 -9.48 14.98 2.71
N VAL A 103 -10.37 15.08 1.72
CA VAL A 103 -11.11 13.92 1.20
C VAL A 103 -10.16 13.05 0.40
N ARG A 104 -10.17 11.73 0.66
CA ARG A 104 -9.34 10.77 -0.07
C ARG A 104 -10.19 9.62 -0.58
N GLU A 105 -9.96 9.19 -1.81
CA GLU A 105 -10.68 8.07 -2.42
C GLU A 105 -10.37 6.72 -1.75
N ASP A 106 -9.24 6.60 -1.07
CA ASP A 106 -8.76 5.36 -0.45
C ASP A 106 -9.19 5.21 1.02
N MET A 107 -10.00 6.15 1.54
CA MET A 107 -10.45 6.16 2.92
C MET A 107 -11.96 6.46 3.00
N PRO A 108 -12.74 5.77 3.86
CA PRO A 108 -14.18 6.00 3.94
C PRO A 108 -14.56 7.20 4.82
N TRP A 109 -13.60 7.93 5.40
CA TRP A 109 -13.82 9.14 6.18
C TRP A 109 -12.68 10.16 6.00
N ILE A 110 -12.92 11.39 6.47
CA ILE A 110 -11.92 12.46 6.53
C ILE A 110 -11.22 12.42 7.89
N GLU A 111 -9.90 12.27 7.88
CA GLU A 111 -9.06 12.38 9.06
C GLU A 111 -9.13 13.82 9.60
N THR A 112 -9.62 14.00 10.83
CA THR A 112 -9.81 15.35 11.44
C THR A 112 -8.59 15.83 12.21
N GLU A 113 -7.69 14.90 12.56
CA GLU A 113 -6.46 15.17 13.29
C GLU A 113 -5.38 14.15 12.90
N PHE A 114 -4.13 14.46 13.26
CA PHE A 114 -3.06 13.46 13.19
C PHE A 114 -3.01 12.69 14.51
N ASP A 115 -3.83 11.64 14.57
CA ASP A 115 -3.98 10.79 15.75
C ASP A 115 -2.62 10.31 16.30
N PRO A 116 -2.34 10.49 17.61
CA PRO A 116 -1.07 10.11 18.22
C PRO A 116 -0.73 8.61 18.13
N GLU A 117 -1.73 7.71 18.22
CA GLU A 117 -1.49 6.27 18.09
C GLU A 117 -1.09 5.92 16.66
N PHE A 118 -1.76 6.51 15.67
CA PHE A 118 -1.43 6.37 14.27
C PHE A 118 -0.04 6.95 13.95
N LYS A 119 0.30 8.11 14.54
CA LYS A 119 1.64 8.70 14.42
C LYS A 119 2.70 7.76 15.00
N GLN A 120 2.46 7.21 16.19
CA GLN A 120 3.36 6.24 16.81
C GLN A 120 3.54 5.01 15.92
N TRP A 121 2.46 4.52 15.29
CA TRP A 121 2.54 3.39 14.36
C TRP A 121 3.43 3.69 13.14
N ILE A 122 3.37 4.90 12.60
CA ILE A 122 4.25 5.33 11.49
C ILE A 122 5.71 5.40 11.97
N MET A 123 5.96 5.95 13.17
CA MET A 123 7.31 6.03 13.76
C MET A 123 7.93 4.66 13.98
N GLU A 124 7.14 3.68 14.39
CA GLU A 124 7.61 2.31 14.62
C GLU A 124 7.75 1.48 13.33
N PHE A 125 7.21 1.95 12.20
CA PHE A 125 7.18 1.19 10.96
C PHE A 125 8.58 0.76 10.47
N PRO A 126 9.59 1.65 10.38
CA PRO A 126 10.91 1.29 9.87
C PRO A 126 11.62 0.23 10.71
N GLU A 127 11.41 0.24 12.03
CA GLU A 127 12.08 -0.68 12.95
C GLU A 127 11.30 -1.99 13.16
N LYS A 128 9.96 -1.92 13.21
CA LYS A 128 9.11 -3.07 13.58
C LYS A 128 8.46 -3.79 12.41
N LYS A 129 8.19 -3.10 11.28
CA LYS A 129 7.41 -3.66 10.16
C LYS A 129 8.23 -3.84 8.90
N LEU A 130 9.08 -2.87 8.57
CA LEU A 130 9.88 -2.91 7.36
C LEU A 130 10.83 -4.12 7.29
N PRO A 131 11.52 -4.56 8.37
CA PRO A 131 12.37 -5.76 8.31
C PRO A 131 11.58 -7.02 7.98
N GLN A 132 10.38 -7.17 8.55
CA GLN A 132 9.48 -8.30 8.27
C GLN A 132 9.00 -8.31 6.81
N ILE A 133 8.76 -7.11 6.24
CA ILE A 133 8.43 -6.98 4.83
C ILE A 133 9.61 -7.40 3.96
N HIS A 134 10.83 -6.94 4.28
CA HIS A 134 12.03 -7.30 3.51
C HIS A 134 12.32 -8.80 3.55
N GLU A 135 12.27 -9.43 4.72
CA GLU A 135 12.46 -10.87 4.87
C GLU A 135 11.43 -11.65 4.02
N LEU A 136 10.17 -11.22 4.05
CA LEU A 136 9.14 -11.85 3.24
C LEU A 136 9.36 -11.60 1.74
N LEU A 137 9.77 -10.41 1.32
CA LEU A 137 10.07 -10.13 -0.09
C LEU A 137 11.27 -10.93 -0.60
N GLU A 138 12.30 -11.11 0.22
CA GLU A 138 13.48 -11.92 -0.11
C GLU A 138 13.09 -13.37 -0.43
N LYS A 139 12.14 -13.96 0.33
CA LYS A 139 11.58 -15.29 0.05
C LYS A 139 10.96 -15.43 -1.35
N TYR A 140 10.46 -14.34 -1.93
CA TYR A 140 9.77 -14.35 -3.23
C TYR A 140 10.59 -13.72 -4.36
N GLN A 141 11.82 -13.25 -4.11
CA GLN A 141 12.61 -12.46 -5.06
C GLN A 141 12.89 -13.15 -6.40
N ASP A 142 13.01 -14.48 -6.41
CA ASP A 142 13.27 -15.25 -7.63
C ASP A 142 12.00 -15.50 -8.46
N SER A 143 10.82 -15.32 -7.87
CA SER A 143 9.53 -15.68 -8.49
C SER A 143 8.66 -14.47 -8.83
N LYS A 144 8.95 -13.30 -8.26
CA LYS A 144 8.15 -12.08 -8.39
C LYS A 144 9.02 -10.93 -8.86
N ARG A 145 8.44 -10.03 -9.66
CA ARG A 145 9.10 -8.75 -9.95
C ARG A 145 8.95 -7.84 -8.74
N ILE A 146 10.04 -7.54 -8.05
CA ILE A 146 10.04 -6.67 -6.87
C ILE A 146 10.75 -5.36 -7.22
N VAL A 147 10.10 -4.23 -6.94
CA VAL A 147 10.65 -2.88 -7.12
C VAL A 147 10.51 -2.12 -5.81
N ILE A 148 11.62 -1.56 -5.33
CA ILE A 148 11.67 -0.81 -4.08
C ILE A 148 12.02 0.64 -4.41
N PHE A 149 11.20 1.57 -3.95
CA PHE A 149 11.43 3.00 -4.08
C PHE A 149 11.88 3.58 -2.75
N LYS A 150 12.98 4.32 -2.75
CA LYS A 150 13.50 5.05 -1.60
C LYS A 150 13.11 6.53 -1.60
N SER A 151 12.56 7.01 -2.72
CA SER A 151 12.14 8.40 -2.88
C SER A 151 10.89 8.53 -3.77
N ARG A 152 10.20 9.67 -3.64
CA ARG A 152 9.09 10.02 -4.56
C ARG A 152 9.57 10.14 -6.00
N THR A 153 10.78 10.69 -6.19
CA THR A 153 11.40 10.85 -7.50
C THR A 153 11.60 9.50 -8.20
N GLU A 154 12.07 8.46 -7.51
CA GLU A 154 12.18 7.12 -8.08
C GLU A 154 10.82 6.56 -8.50
N ALA A 155 9.82 6.70 -7.64
CA ALA A 155 8.45 6.28 -7.94
C ALA A 155 7.85 7.05 -9.14
N ASP A 156 8.20 8.33 -9.29
CA ASP A 156 7.79 9.17 -10.42
C ASP A 156 8.52 8.79 -11.72
N CYS A 157 9.83 8.53 -11.64
CA CYS A 157 10.65 8.07 -12.76
C CYS A 157 10.17 6.74 -13.33
N PHE A 158 9.59 5.86 -12.52
CA PHE A 158 8.99 4.61 -13.00
C PHE A 158 7.98 4.82 -14.14
N PHE A 159 7.27 5.95 -14.17
CA PHE A 159 6.31 6.29 -15.22
C PHE A 159 6.90 7.11 -16.37
N ASN A 160 8.07 7.71 -16.16
CA ASN A 160 8.71 8.66 -17.06
C ASN A 160 10.02 8.05 -17.55
N SER A 161 9.94 7.07 -18.45
CA SER A 161 11.08 6.36 -19.06
C SER A 161 11.96 7.23 -19.98
N GLN A 162 12.08 8.53 -19.71
CA GLN A 162 12.96 9.49 -20.39
C GLN A 162 13.76 10.42 -19.46
N LEU A 163 13.59 10.34 -18.13
CA LEU A 163 14.29 11.24 -17.17
C LEU A 163 15.02 10.51 -16.03
N CYS A 164 15.21 9.21 -16.21
CA CYS A 164 16.15 8.36 -15.51
C CYS A 164 16.76 7.44 -16.59
#